data_AF-A0A3C0CYU8-F1
#
_entry.id   AF-A0A3C0CYU8-F1
#
_cell.length_a   1.000
_cell.length_b   1.000
_cell.length_c   1.000
_cell.angle_alpha   90.00
_cell.angle_beta   90.00
_cell.angle_gamma   90.00
#
_symmetry.space_group_name_H-M   'P 1'
#
loop_
_entity.id
_entity.type
_entity.pdbx_description
1 polymer ?
#
loop_
_entity_poly.entity_id
_entity_poly.type
_entity_poly.pdbx_seq_one_letter_code
_entity_poly.pdbx_strand_id
1 'polypeptide(L)'
;GNFGNTPVTLVTEDSSMPKFGVNGLATNSALWCFWYGGTNNKWRIYYTMKPDGGTSWQTEVQLPIPKGLTSVAQPCAMFRPALGNASNLIEVVYAGYSSYHKNTDIYLSLYAWDAAKKRLVLQGLTEQNEALTRSATEPVWYARDVDWLADDFKIQVVSGATPYDLTTDKAYTVDRTTCARVYTYADNDTLRTLFRAIVVDPAAGTVRFMRTPPKDAVVEATYTARATRLTVDSVSDVAPVAFWDRGINPRYAADETVSNFRFAFPNGNDPETFTDRLWVFWRRPGVDKPGTGIHYSTFRYSIDLDMAHPIKKSAPSCPIDSIICTEGLKKPVEVDWIKNRLYFMSEDAGKTVEVRYINTSGGITTVERKVALRHEVGPGGGSSFGNLTRLMVNEGQVSAFKDPYENKVWVFWTSTRSGNTDIYYEAISPRFYGAEY
;
A
#
# COMPACT_ATOMS: atom_id res chain seq x y z
N GLY A 1 37.47 -6.78 16.50
CA GLY A 1 37.55 -7.67 15.32
C GLY A 1 38.23 -6.91 14.21
N ASN A 2 39.23 -7.51 13.57
CA ASN A 2 39.87 -6.93 12.39
C ASN A 2 38.80 -6.76 11.29
N PHE A 3 38.44 -5.52 10.97
CA PHE A 3 37.81 -5.21 9.69
C PHE A 3 38.91 -5.37 8.63
N GLY A 4 39.19 -6.62 8.26
CA GLY A 4 40.07 -6.92 7.14
C GLY A 4 39.58 -6.14 5.92
N ASN A 5 40.52 -5.66 5.11
CA ASN A 5 40.26 -4.93 3.87
C ASN A 5 39.34 -5.74 2.95
N THR A 6 38.04 -5.62 3.14
CA THR A 6 37.05 -6.08 2.18
C THR A 6 37.21 -5.16 0.97
N PRO A 7 37.60 -5.68 -0.21
CA PRO A 7 37.80 -4.83 -1.37
C PRO A 7 36.50 -4.09 -1.69
N VAL A 8 36.58 -2.77 -1.82
CA VAL A 8 35.50 -1.95 -2.35
C VAL A 8 35.21 -2.47 -3.75
N THR A 9 34.03 -3.07 -3.94
CA THR A 9 33.64 -3.61 -5.24
C THR A 9 32.88 -2.52 -6.01
N LEU A 10 33.43 -2.12 -7.17
CA LEU A 10 32.76 -1.19 -8.07
C LEU A 10 31.69 -1.93 -8.88
N VAL A 11 30.48 -1.37 -8.94
CA VAL A 11 29.45 -1.81 -9.89
C VAL A 11 29.71 -1.09 -11.22
N THR A 12 30.30 -1.81 -12.18
CA THR A 12 30.97 -1.26 -13.38
C THR A 12 30.12 -1.20 -14.65
N GLU A 13 28.96 -1.85 -14.68
CA GLU A 13 28.26 -2.16 -15.93
C GLU A 13 27.73 -0.92 -16.69
N ASP A 14 27.38 0.16 -15.99
CA ASP A 14 27.29 1.51 -16.58
C ASP A 14 28.01 2.55 -15.71
N SER A 15 29.31 2.73 -15.95
CA SER A 15 30.13 3.73 -15.26
C SER A 15 29.75 5.18 -15.58
N SER A 16 29.00 5.42 -16.66
CA SER A 16 28.62 6.75 -17.13
C SER A 16 27.31 7.25 -16.52
N MET A 17 26.43 6.32 -16.10
CA MET A 17 25.16 6.65 -15.45
C MET A 17 25.40 7.08 -13.98
N PRO A 18 24.97 8.29 -13.60
CA PRO A 18 24.91 8.69 -12.19
C PRO A 18 23.99 7.76 -11.40
N LYS A 19 24.51 7.22 -10.29
CA LYS A 19 23.79 6.32 -9.39
C LYS A 19 23.42 7.08 -8.11
N PHE A 20 22.13 7.11 -7.77
CA PHE A 20 21.60 7.86 -6.64
C PHE A 20 20.78 6.98 -5.70
N GLY A 21 20.64 7.42 -4.44
CA GLY A 21 19.73 6.82 -3.45
C GLY A 21 19.96 5.34 -3.22
N VAL A 22 21.21 4.97 -2.95
CA VAL A 22 21.59 3.59 -2.62
C VAL A 22 20.82 3.13 -1.38
N ASN A 23 20.14 1.99 -1.50
CA ASN A 23 19.39 1.34 -0.45
C ASN A 23 19.80 -0.13 -0.37
N GLY A 24 20.32 -0.54 0.79
CA GLY A 24 20.73 -1.93 1.03
C GLY A 24 19.62 -2.73 1.73
N LEU A 25 19.49 -4.01 1.37
CA LEU A 25 18.57 -4.94 2.03
C LEU A 25 19.27 -6.28 2.26
N ALA A 26 19.43 -6.69 3.51
CA ALA A 26 20.04 -7.97 3.86
C ALA A 26 18.97 -9.03 4.13
N THR A 27 18.98 -10.12 3.36
CA THR A 27 18.12 -11.30 3.58
C THR A 27 18.94 -12.45 4.17
N ASN A 28 18.29 -13.53 4.59
CA ASN A 28 18.98 -14.76 5.01
C ASN A 28 19.80 -15.42 3.89
N SER A 29 19.53 -15.10 2.63
CA SER A 29 20.10 -15.75 1.45
C SER A 29 20.89 -14.82 0.53
N ALA A 30 20.84 -13.50 0.73
CA ALA A 30 21.58 -12.53 -0.08
C ALA A 30 21.65 -11.14 0.57
N LEU A 31 22.67 -10.37 0.19
CA LEU A 31 22.69 -8.91 0.35
C LEU A 31 22.27 -8.27 -0.98
N TRP A 32 21.26 -7.41 -0.93
CA TRP A 32 20.77 -6.65 -2.08
C TRP A 32 21.19 -5.20 -1.96
N CYS A 33 21.40 -4.59 -3.12
CA CYS A 33 21.64 -3.17 -3.27
C CYS A 33 20.70 -2.66 -4.35
N PHE A 34 19.90 -1.65 -4.03
CA PHE A 34 19.02 -0.94 -4.95
C PHE A 34 19.50 0.50 -5.10
N TRP A 35 19.34 1.07 -6.28
CA TRP A 35 19.59 2.49 -6.55
C TRP A 35 18.71 2.94 -7.70
N TYR A 36 18.73 4.23 -8.01
CA TYR A 36 18.11 4.73 -9.22
C TYR A 36 19.08 5.57 -10.05
N GLY A 37 18.82 5.60 -11.34
CA GLY A 37 19.61 6.31 -12.34
C GLY A 37 18.80 6.54 -13.60
N GLY A 38 19.31 7.38 -14.49
CA GLY A 38 18.63 7.71 -15.75
C GLY A 38 18.94 9.12 -16.24
N THR A 39 18.45 9.44 -17.42
CA THR A 39 18.60 10.74 -18.09
C THR A 39 17.24 11.30 -18.48
N ASN A 40 17.15 12.61 -18.73
CA ASN A 40 15.94 13.27 -19.24
C ASN A 40 14.67 13.00 -18.41
N ASN A 41 14.78 12.99 -17.08
CA ASN A 41 13.69 12.72 -16.13
C ASN A 41 12.99 11.36 -16.33
N LYS A 42 13.64 10.41 -17.01
CA LYS A 42 13.19 9.02 -17.12
C LYS A 42 14.01 8.15 -16.17
N TRP A 43 13.72 8.30 -14.88
CA TRP A 43 14.39 7.53 -13.84
C TRP A 43 13.97 6.06 -13.85
N ARG A 44 14.91 5.18 -13.56
CA ARG A 44 14.70 3.75 -13.38
C ARG A 44 15.36 3.30 -12.10
N ILE A 45 14.78 2.28 -11.48
CA ILE A 45 15.38 1.58 -10.35
C ILE A 45 16.20 0.42 -10.90
N TYR A 46 17.38 0.23 -10.35
CA TYR A 46 18.30 -0.84 -10.63
C TYR A 46 18.64 -1.55 -9.33
N TYR A 47 19.08 -2.79 -9.45
CA TYR A 47 19.57 -3.55 -8.31
C TYR A 47 20.68 -4.51 -8.71
N THR A 48 21.48 -4.90 -7.71
CA THR A 48 22.34 -6.08 -7.75
C THR A 48 22.17 -6.83 -6.44
N MET A 49 22.55 -8.11 -6.44
CA MET A 49 22.61 -8.91 -5.23
C MET A 49 23.93 -9.68 -5.12
N LYS A 50 24.31 -9.97 -3.89
CA LYS A 50 25.36 -10.90 -3.53
C LYS A 50 24.73 -12.03 -2.73
N PRO A 51 24.66 -13.27 -3.27
CA PRO A 51 24.17 -14.42 -2.51
C PRO A 51 24.96 -14.63 -1.22
N ASP A 52 24.32 -15.18 -0.20
CA ASP A 52 25.00 -15.59 1.04
C ASP A 52 26.06 -16.66 0.72
N GLY A 53 27.23 -16.55 1.37
CA GLY A 53 28.42 -17.33 1.05
C GLY A 53 29.04 -17.07 -0.35
N GLY A 54 28.42 -16.22 -1.18
CA GLY A 54 28.95 -15.82 -2.48
C GLY A 54 30.17 -14.90 -2.35
N THR A 55 31.12 -15.01 -3.27
CA THR A 55 32.33 -14.16 -3.29
C THR A 55 32.19 -12.92 -4.17
N SER A 56 31.18 -12.86 -5.04
CA SER A 56 30.97 -11.76 -6.00
C SER A 56 29.52 -11.27 -6.04
N TRP A 57 29.37 -10.00 -6.41
CA TRP A 57 28.08 -9.41 -6.78
C TRP A 57 27.63 -9.94 -8.14
N GLN A 58 26.32 -10.07 -8.33
CA GLN A 58 25.74 -10.34 -9.64
C GLN A 58 25.81 -9.09 -10.54
N THR A 59 25.63 -9.30 -11.84
CA THR A 59 25.35 -8.26 -12.83
C THR A 59 24.17 -7.40 -12.40
N GLU A 60 24.25 -6.11 -12.67
CA GLU A 60 23.20 -5.14 -12.38
C GLU A 60 21.98 -5.38 -13.28
N VAL A 61 20.79 -5.25 -12.71
CA VAL A 61 19.54 -5.48 -13.44
C VAL A 61 18.59 -4.32 -13.19
N GLN A 62 17.94 -3.84 -14.25
CA GLN A 62 16.85 -2.88 -14.10
C GLN A 62 15.64 -3.58 -13.46
N LEU A 63 15.10 -2.99 -12.40
CA LEU A 63 13.90 -3.49 -11.75
C LEU A 63 12.70 -3.33 -12.71
N PRO A 64 11.88 -4.38 -12.91
CA PRO A 64 10.64 -4.25 -13.68
C PRO A 64 9.71 -3.22 -13.05
N ILE A 65 9.25 -2.25 -13.84
CA ILE A 65 8.35 -1.19 -13.36
C ILE A 65 6.90 -1.56 -13.72
N PRO A 66 5.92 -1.19 -12.88
CA PRO A 66 4.51 -1.32 -13.23
C PRO A 66 4.17 -0.53 -14.49
N LYS A 67 3.32 -1.08 -15.36
CA LYS A 67 3.00 -0.50 -16.68
C LYS A 67 2.37 0.90 -16.61
N GLY A 68 1.68 1.22 -15.52
CA GLY A 68 1.07 2.54 -15.29
C GLY A 68 2.07 3.66 -14.98
N LEU A 69 3.34 3.32 -14.76
CA LEU A 69 4.39 4.25 -14.36
C LEU A 69 5.42 4.44 -15.48
N THR A 70 5.77 5.69 -15.75
CA THR A 70 6.72 6.02 -16.82
C THR A 70 8.11 6.37 -16.31
N SER A 71 8.23 6.68 -15.02
CA SER A 71 9.48 6.97 -14.31
C SER A 71 9.35 6.53 -12.85
N VAL A 72 10.41 5.94 -12.30
CA VAL A 72 10.47 5.51 -10.89
C VAL A 72 11.84 5.82 -10.30
N ALA A 73 11.88 6.22 -9.03
CA ALA A 73 13.10 6.65 -8.36
C ALA A 73 13.05 6.39 -6.86
N GLN A 74 14.20 6.52 -6.20
CA GLN A 74 14.34 6.53 -4.73
C GLN A 74 13.76 5.27 -4.08
N PRO A 75 14.31 4.09 -4.37
CA PRO A 75 13.82 2.84 -3.82
C PRO A 75 14.10 2.75 -2.31
N CYS A 76 13.11 2.26 -1.57
CA CYS A 76 13.20 1.81 -0.20
C CYS A 76 12.74 0.35 -0.16
N ALA A 77 13.69 -0.58 -0.24
CA ALA A 77 13.41 -2.01 -0.23
C ALA A 77 13.30 -2.52 1.21
N MET A 78 12.36 -3.43 1.45
CA MET A 78 12.08 -4.02 2.76
C MET A 78 11.48 -5.43 2.63
N PHE A 79 11.41 -6.14 3.75
CA PHE A 79 10.69 -7.41 3.84
C PHE A 79 9.33 -7.22 4.50
N ARG A 80 8.38 -8.06 4.09
CA ARG A 80 7.13 -8.25 4.81
C ARG A 80 7.36 -9.18 6.02
N PRO A 81 7.00 -8.77 7.25
CA PRO A 81 7.23 -9.55 8.45
C PRO A 81 6.62 -10.96 8.45
N ALA A 82 5.39 -11.13 7.96
CA ALA A 82 4.68 -12.42 7.91
C ALA A 82 5.36 -13.51 7.06
N LEU A 83 6.18 -13.10 6.10
CA LEU A 83 6.83 -14.02 5.19
C LEU A 83 8.21 -14.45 5.71
N GLY A 84 8.70 -13.77 6.76
CA GLY A 84 10.04 -13.92 7.29
C GLY A 84 11.14 -13.61 6.27
N ASN A 85 12.39 -13.68 6.73
CA ASN A 85 13.58 -13.53 5.88
C ASN A 85 13.83 -14.74 4.96
N ALA A 86 12.98 -15.77 5.03
CA ALA A 86 13.02 -16.97 4.19
C ALA A 86 12.22 -16.82 2.88
N SER A 87 11.42 -15.76 2.75
CA SER A 87 10.65 -15.53 1.54
C SER A 87 11.52 -14.93 0.44
N ASN A 88 11.30 -15.40 -0.79
CA ASN A 88 11.87 -14.81 -2.00
C ASN A 88 11.20 -13.47 -2.35
N LEU A 89 10.48 -12.84 -1.42
CA LEU A 89 9.60 -11.70 -1.64
C LEU A 89 10.22 -10.43 -1.06
N ILE A 90 10.33 -9.40 -1.91
CA ILE A 90 10.87 -8.08 -1.57
C ILE A 90 9.80 -7.04 -1.88
N GLU A 91 9.46 -6.24 -0.89
CA GLU A 91 8.64 -5.05 -1.08
C GLU A 91 9.54 -3.86 -1.38
N VAL A 92 9.14 -3.05 -2.35
CA VAL A 92 9.85 -1.81 -2.67
C VAL A 92 8.85 -0.68 -2.64
N VAL A 93 9.10 0.30 -1.77
CA VAL A 93 8.43 1.59 -1.78
C VAL A 93 9.29 2.59 -2.54
N TYR A 94 8.69 3.35 -3.45
CA TYR A 94 9.44 4.26 -4.33
C TYR A 94 8.57 5.42 -4.81
N ALA A 95 9.22 6.48 -5.29
CA ALA A 95 8.53 7.57 -5.98
C ALA A 95 8.29 7.18 -7.45
N GLY A 96 7.05 7.28 -7.92
CA GLY A 96 6.65 6.90 -9.27
C GLY A 96 5.85 8.00 -9.96
N TYR A 97 6.17 8.33 -11.21
CA TYR A 97 5.38 9.25 -12.02
C TYR A 97 4.40 8.47 -12.90
N SER A 98 3.11 8.68 -12.66
CA SER A 98 2.02 8.17 -13.49
C SER A 98 1.68 9.17 -14.59
N SER A 99 1.70 8.73 -15.85
CA SER A 99 1.23 9.56 -16.98
C SER A 99 -0.27 9.85 -16.91
N TYR A 100 -1.02 9.07 -16.13
CA TYR A 100 -2.47 9.17 -16.01
C TYR A 100 -2.88 10.11 -14.88
N HIS A 101 -2.29 9.95 -13.68
CA HIS A 101 -2.50 10.89 -12.58
C HIS A 101 -1.75 12.20 -12.78
N LYS A 102 -0.74 12.21 -13.68
CA LYS A 102 0.12 13.36 -13.99
C LYS A 102 0.81 13.93 -12.74
N ASN A 103 1.12 13.05 -11.80
CA ASN A 103 1.81 13.39 -10.56
C ASN A 103 2.86 12.32 -10.24
N THR A 104 3.83 12.71 -9.40
CA THR A 104 4.71 11.75 -8.73
C THR A 104 4.15 11.43 -7.36
N ASP A 105 3.89 10.17 -7.12
CA ASP A 105 3.35 9.66 -5.86
C ASP A 105 4.24 8.56 -5.30
N ILE A 106 4.00 8.19 -4.05
CA ILE A 106 4.67 7.06 -3.42
C ILE A 106 3.89 5.79 -3.74
N TYR A 107 4.58 4.79 -4.28
CA TYR A 107 4.01 3.49 -4.63
C TYR A 107 4.69 2.37 -3.85
N LEU A 108 3.94 1.31 -3.59
CA LEU A 108 4.42 0.03 -3.08
C LEU A 108 4.23 -1.04 -4.17
N SER A 109 5.29 -1.80 -4.46
CA SER A 109 5.22 -3.00 -5.29
C SER A 109 5.89 -4.19 -4.61
N LEU A 110 5.43 -5.39 -4.96
CA LEU A 110 5.96 -6.66 -4.47
C LEU A 110 6.71 -7.38 -5.59
N TYR A 111 7.89 -7.89 -5.27
CA TYR A 111 8.75 -8.60 -6.20
C TYR A 111 9.10 -9.97 -5.66
N ALA A 112 9.15 -10.98 -6.54
CA ALA A 112 9.66 -12.30 -6.22
C ALA A 112 10.98 -12.56 -6.95
N TRP A 113 11.97 -13.14 -6.27
CA TRP A 113 13.16 -13.66 -6.94
C TRP A 113 12.82 -14.91 -7.76
N ASP A 114 13.01 -14.80 -9.08
CA ASP A 114 12.92 -15.93 -10.00
C ASP A 114 14.33 -16.49 -10.23
N ALA A 115 14.62 -17.62 -9.58
CA ALA A 115 15.94 -18.26 -9.64
C ALA A 115 16.32 -18.72 -11.05
N ALA A 116 15.35 -19.11 -11.89
CA ALA A 116 15.61 -19.55 -13.26
C ALA A 116 15.97 -18.37 -14.16
N LYS A 117 15.28 -17.24 -14.00
CA LYS A 117 15.55 -16.01 -14.75
C LYS A 117 16.63 -15.12 -14.12
N LYS A 118 17.11 -15.49 -12.92
CA LYS A 118 18.04 -14.73 -12.09
C LYS A 118 17.65 -13.24 -11.97
N ARG A 119 16.37 -12.98 -11.74
CA ARG A 119 15.85 -11.61 -11.61
C ARG A 119 14.63 -11.51 -10.73
N LEU A 120 14.39 -10.29 -10.23
CA LEU A 120 13.14 -9.94 -9.56
C LEU A 120 12.02 -9.82 -10.60
N VAL A 121 10.87 -10.41 -10.26
CA VAL A 121 9.67 -10.39 -11.09
C VAL A 121 8.55 -9.74 -10.28
N LEU A 122 7.91 -8.74 -10.88
CA LEU A 122 6.79 -8.01 -10.30
C LEU A 122 5.60 -8.96 -10.05
N GLN A 123 5.06 -8.91 -8.84
CA GLN A 123 3.95 -9.75 -8.38
C GLN A 123 2.66 -8.92 -8.26
N GLY A 124 1.53 -9.62 -8.31
CA GLY A 124 0.27 -9.06 -7.82
C GLY A 124 0.34 -8.83 -6.32
N LEU A 125 -0.24 -7.72 -5.86
CA LEU A 125 -0.46 -7.44 -4.45
C LEU A 125 -1.77 -8.12 -4.00
N THR A 126 -2.35 -7.62 -2.93
CA THR A 126 -3.67 -8.03 -2.48
C THR A 126 -4.76 -7.43 -3.35
N GLU A 127 -5.75 -8.23 -3.74
CA GLU A 127 -6.95 -7.75 -4.43
C GLU A 127 -7.60 -6.61 -3.62
N GLN A 128 -7.96 -5.55 -4.34
CA GLN A 128 -8.65 -4.39 -3.84
C GLN A 128 -10.10 -4.43 -4.31
N ASN A 129 -10.96 -3.85 -3.49
CA ASN A 129 -12.29 -3.43 -3.88
C ASN A 129 -12.46 -1.96 -3.47
N GLU A 130 -12.80 -1.10 -4.43
CA GLU A 130 -12.99 0.33 -4.20
C GLU A 130 -14.03 0.95 -5.13
N ALA A 131 -14.62 2.06 -4.67
CA ALA A 131 -15.35 2.98 -5.52
C ALA A 131 -14.35 3.89 -6.25
N LEU A 132 -14.42 3.89 -7.58
CA LEU A 132 -13.53 4.67 -8.44
C LEU A 132 -13.85 6.15 -8.37
N THR A 133 -12.81 6.98 -8.48
CA THR A 133 -12.94 8.44 -8.47
C THR A 133 -13.28 8.96 -9.86
N ARG A 134 -14.39 9.67 -9.98
CA ARG A 134 -14.83 10.27 -11.26
C ARG A 134 -13.94 11.46 -11.65
N SER A 135 -13.53 11.51 -12.91
CA SER A 135 -12.88 12.68 -13.53
C SER A 135 -13.84 13.87 -13.58
N ALA A 136 -13.31 15.08 -13.31
CA ALA A 136 -14.10 16.31 -13.39
C ALA A 136 -14.43 16.72 -14.84
N THR A 137 -13.61 16.31 -15.81
CA THR A 137 -13.64 16.83 -17.19
C THR A 137 -13.97 15.77 -18.24
N GLU A 138 -13.75 14.50 -17.94
CA GLU A 138 -13.92 13.40 -18.88
C GLU A 138 -14.86 12.32 -18.33
N PRO A 139 -15.50 11.49 -19.18
CA PRO A 139 -16.26 10.33 -18.72
C PRO A 139 -15.30 9.17 -18.34
N VAL A 140 -14.34 9.46 -17.47
CA VAL A 140 -13.29 8.55 -17.01
C VAL A 140 -13.33 8.44 -15.49
N TRP A 141 -13.16 7.23 -14.99
CA TRP A 141 -13.04 6.91 -13.58
C TRP A 141 -11.66 6.35 -13.32
N TYR A 142 -11.04 6.82 -12.23
CA TYR A 142 -9.69 6.45 -11.83
C TYR A 142 -9.75 5.57 -10.59
N ALA A 143 -9.00 4.49 -10.66
CA ALA A 143 -8.58 3.73 -9.51
C ALA A 143 -7.52 4.50 -8.73
N ARG A 144 -7.35 4.13 -7.47
CA ARG A 144 -6.20 4.58 -6.69
C ARG A 144 -4.91 3.95 -7.21
N ASP A 145 -4.96 2.65 -7.50
CA ASP A 145 -3.80 1.82 -7.80
C ASP A 145 -3.64 1.56 -9.31
N VAL A 146 -2.43 1.20 -9.74
CA VAL A 146 -2.08 1.05 -11.17
C VAL A 146 -1.53 -0.35 -11.50
N ASP A 147 -1.47 -0.65 -12.80
CA ASP A 147 -1.01 -1.94 -13.35
C ASP A 147 -1.78 -3.13 -12.76
N TRP A 148 -3.09 -3.14 -12.99
CA TRP A 148 -3.96 -4.26 -12.67
C TRP A 148 -3.54 -5.51 -13.45
N LEU A 149 -3.63 -6.66 -12.79
CA LEU A 149 -3.49 -7.95 -13.45
C LEU A 149 -4.56 -8.07 -14.53
N ALA A 150 -4.11 -8.32 -15.78
CA ALA A 150 -4.96 -8.20 -16.95
C ALA A 150 -6.23 -9.08 -16.84
N ASP A 151 -6.12 -10.29 -16.33
CA ASP A 151 -7.24 -11.24 -16.26
C ASP A 151 -7.96 -11.26 -14.89
N ASP A 152 -7.63 -10.31 -14.00
CA ASP A 152 -8.10 -10.32 -12.61
C ASP A 152 -8.60 -8.93 -12.21
N PHE A 153 -9.70 -8.54 -12.86
CA PHE A 153 -10.49 -7.38 -12.46
C PHE A 153 -11.98 -7.56 -12.83
N LYS A 154 -12.84 -6.90 -12.05
CA LYS A 154 -14.28 -6.77 -12.27
C LYS A 154 -14.69 -5.31 -12.12
N ILE A 155 -15.48 -4.80 -13.07
CA ILE A 155 -16.09 -3.47 -13.00
C ILE A 155 -17.60 -3.61 -12.84
N GLN A 156 -18.15 -2.88 -11.88
CA GLN A 156 -19.58 -2.83 -11.62
C GLN A 156 -20.05 -1.38 -11.52
N VAL A 157 -21.26 -1.10 -11.98
CA VAL A 157 -21.93 0.17 -11.74
C VAL A 157 -23.14 -0.08 -10.85
N VAL A 158 -23.21 0.59 -9.71
CA VAL A 158 -24.32 0.52 -8.78
C VAL A 158 -25.12 1.81 -8.90
N SER A 159 -26.38 1.72 -9.32
CA SER A 159 -27.31 2.85 -9.38
C SER A 159 -28.58 2.47 -8.63
N GLY A 160 -28.82 3.14 -7.49
CA GLY A 160 -29.84 2.71 -6.54
C GLY A 160 -29.55 1.31 -6.00
N ALA A 161 -30.53 0.40 -6.08
CA ALA A 161 -30.41 -0.98 -5.62
C ALA A 161 -29.92 -1.97 -6.70
N THR A 162 -29.71 -1.52 -7.94
CA THR A 162 -29.41 -2.41 -9.07
C THR A 162 -27.92 -2.37 -9.42
N PRO A 163 -27.19 -3.48 -9.23
CA PRO A 163 -25.82 -3.61 -9.72
C PRO A 163 -25.81 -4.03 -11.21
N TYR A 164 -24.97 -3.38 -12.00
CA TYR A 164 -24.69 -3.72 -13.40
C TYR A 164 -23.24 -4.21 -13.53
N ASP A 165 -23.05 -5.51 -13.75
CA ASP A 165 -21.74 -6.09 -14.03
C ASP A 165 -21.33 -5.81 -15.49
N LEU A 166 -20.17 -5.19 -15.65
CA LEU A 166 -19.71 -4.65 -16.91
C LEU A 166 -18.61 -5.48 -17.59
N THR A 167 -18.03 -6.46 -16.90
CA THR A 167 -16.82 -7.15 -17.37
C THR A 167 -16.87 -8.66 -17.21
N THR A 168 -17.58 -9.18 -16.21
CA THR A 168 -17.61 -10.64 -15.93
C THR A 168 -18.37 -11.35 -17.04
N ASP A 169 -17.74 -12.38 -17.63
CA ASP A 169 -18.26 -13.17 -18.75
C ASP A 169 -18.68 -12.32 -19.96
N LYS A 170 -18.07 -11.14 -20.15
CA LYS A 170 -18.34 -10.25 -21.29
C LYS A 170 -17.22 -10.35 -22.31
N ALA A 171 -17.61 -10.46 -23.58
CA ALA A 171 -16.68 -10.37 -24.70
C ALA A 171 -16.04 -8.98 -24.75
N TYR A 172 -14.73 -8.94 -25.03
CA TYR A 172 -13.97 -7.72 -25.21
C TYR A 172 -12.98 -7.84 -26.35
N THR A 173 -12.56 -6.71 -26.89
CA THR A 173 -11.40 -6.61 -27.78
C THR A 173 -10.23 -5.94 -27.05
N VAL A 174 -9.01 -6.26 -27.44
CA VAL A 174 -7.79 -5.68 -26.85
C VAL A 174 -7.17 -4.70 -27.85
N ASP A 175 -6.97 -3.47 -27.42
CA ASP A 175 -6.12 -2.52 -28.12
C ASP A 175 -4.66 -2.99 -27.99
N ARG A 176 -4.02 -3.28 -29.12
CA ARG A 176 -2.65 -3.80 -29.14
C ARG A 176 -1.59 -2.80 -28.70
N THR A 177 -1.89 -1.50 -28.76
CA THR A 177 -0.96 -0.43 -28.39
C THR A 177 -1.03 -0.13 -26.89
N THR A 178 -2.23 -0.01 -26.35
CA THR A 178 -2.44 0.36 -24.94
C THR A 178 -2.66 -0.84 -24.01
N CYS A 179 -2.94 -2.02 -24.59
CA CYS A 179 -3.48 -3.19 -23.88
C CYS A 179 -4.84 -2.92 -23.19
N ALA A 180 -5.51 -1.82 -23.51
CA ALA A 180 -6.84 -1.52 -23.01
C ALA A 180 -7.87 -2.51 -23.59
N ARG A 181 -8.89 -2.80 -22.80
CA ARG A 181 -9.98 -3.72 -23.13
C ARG A 181 -11.25 -2.95 -23.43
N VAL A 182 -11.86 -3.24 -24.57
CA VAL A 182 -13.08 -2.57 -25.03
C VAL A 182 -14.25 -3.56 -24.97
N TYR A 183 -15.26 -3.22 -24.16
CA TYR A 183 -16.47 -4.02 -23.98
C TYR A 183 -17.63 -3.30 -24.67
N THR A 184 -18.25 -3.90 -25.69
CA THR A 184 -19.29 -3.26 -26.54
C THR A 184 -20.71 -3.75 -26.30
N TYR A 185 -20.89 -4.77 -25.46
CA TYR A 185 -22.20 -5.31 -25.05
C TYR A 185 -23.14 -5.66 -26.21
N ALA A 186 -22.62 -6.15 -27.33
CA ALA A 186 -23.42 -6.51 -28.50
C ALA A 186 -24.58 -7.48 -28.16
N ASP A 187 -24.33 -8.39 -27.22
CA ASP A 187 -25.26 -9.44 -26.77
C ASP A 187 -26.06 -9.07 -25.51
N ASN A 188 -26.00 -7.82 -25.05
CA ASN A 188 -26.72 -7.36 -23.86
C ASN A 188 -27.37 -5.98 -24.08
N ASP A 189 -28.64 -5.97 -24.47
CA ASP A 189 -29.39 -4.76 -24.80
C ASP A 189 -29.46 -3.74 -23.66
N THR A 190 -29.56 -4.21 -22.41
CA THR A 190 -29.61 -3.34 -21.23
C THR A 190 -28.30 -2.57 -21.07
N LEU A 191 -27.17 -3.27 -21.04
CA LEU A 191 -25.84 -2.64 -20.91
C LEU A 191 -25.50 -1.78 -22.12
N ARG A 192 -25.85 -2.24 -23.33
CA ARG A 192 -25.68 -1.49 -24.57
C ARG A 192 -26.46 -0.18 -24.56
N THR A 193 -27.68 -0.20 -24.03
CA THR A 193 -28.50 1.02 -23.91
C THR A 193 -27.92 1.96 -22.86
N LEU A 194 -27.54 1.45 -21.69
CA LEU A 194 -27.08 2.27 -20.56
C LEU A 194 -25.69 2.86 -20.76
N PHE A 195 -24.72 2.07 -21.24
CA PHE A 195 -23.31 2.44 -21.28
C PHE A 195 -22.72 2.50 -22.68
N ARG A 196 -23.38 1.87 -23.67
CA ARG A 196 -22.94 1.66 -25.07
C ARG A 196 -21.68 0.82 -25.19
N ALA A 197 -20.61 1.23 -24.54
CA ALA A 197 -19.38 0.48 -24.38
C ALA A 197 -18.57 1.10 -23.23
N ILE A 198 -17.64 0.31 -22.68
CA ILE A 198 -16.59 0.84 -21.81
C ILE A 198 -15.22 0.47 -22.35
N VAL A 199 -14.22 1.28 -22.01
CA VAL A 199 -12.81 0.99 -22.21
C VAL A 199 -12.15 0.91 -20.84
N VAL A 200 -11.63 -0.26 -20.50
CA VAL A 200 -10.86 -0.49 -19.27
C VAL A 200 -9.39 -0.51 -19.64
N ASP A 201 -8.59 0.34 -19.01
CA ASP A 201 -7.13 0.31 -19.14
C ASP A 201 -6.53 -0.21 -17.82
N PRO A 202 -6.14 -1.50 -17.76
CA PRO A 202 -5.53 -2.11 -16.58
C PRO A 202 -4.19 -1.47 -16.20
N ALA A 203 -3.40 -1.03 -17.18
CA ALA A 203 -2.10 -0.41 -16.91
C ALA A 203 -2.30 0.91 -16.17
N ALA A 204 -3.27 1.71 -16.63
CA ALA A 204 -3.62 3.00 -16.05
C ALA A 204 -4.47 2.92 -14.77
N GLY A 205 -5.18 1.81 -14.56
CA GLY A 205 -6.24 1.72 -13.56
C GLY A 205 -7.42 2.65 -13.90
N THR A 206 -7.87 2.68 -15.16
CA THR A 206 -8.96 3.59 -15.57
C THR A 206 -10.10 2.88 -16.28
N VAL A 207 -11.30 3.44 -16.13
CA VAL A 207 -12.51 3.02 -16.83
C VAL A 207 -13.12 4.23 -17.54
N ARG A 208 -13.16 4.20 -18.87
CA ARG A 208 -13.81 5.21 -19.71
C ARG A 208 -15.16 4.70 -20.16
N PHE A 209 -16.19 5.51 -20.01
CA PHE A 209 -17.55 5.20 -20.45
C PHE A 209 -17.88 5.94 -21.74
N MET A 210 -18.45 5.22 -22.72
CA MET A 210 -18.95 5.86 -23.95
C MET A 210 -20.29 6.57 -23.73
N ARG A 211 -21.06 6.12 -22.74
CA ARG A 211 -22.21 6.85 -22.17
C ARG A 211 -22.05 6.91 -20.65
N THR A 212 -21.96 8.12 -20.14
CA THR A 212 -21.71 8.41 -18.73
C THR A 212 -22.81 7.82 -17.84
N PRO A 213 -22.46 7.06 -16.78
CA PRO A 213 -23.40 6.65 -15.75
C PRO A 213 -24.15 7.83 -15.11
N PRO A 214 -25.33 7.59 -14.51
CA PRO A 214 -26.05 8.58 -13.70
C PRO A 214 -25.18 9.23 -12.62
N LYS A 215 -25.52 10.45 -12.19
CA LYS A 215 -24.70 11.23 -11.24
C LYS A 215 -24.58 10.57 -9.86
N ASP A 216 -25.62 9.85 -9.46
CA ASP A 216 -25.74 9.08 -8.23
C ASP A 216 -25.16 7.67 -8.32
N ALA A 217 -24.73 7.24 -9.51
CA ALA A 217 -24.15 5.91 -9.68
C ALA A 217 -22.73 5.84 -9.13
N VAL A 218 -22.43 4.75 -8.43
CA VAL A 218 -21.09 4.41 -7.95
C VAL A 218 -20.48 3.42 -8.94
N VAL A 219 -19.28 3.74 -9.43
CA VAL A 219 -18.49 2.80 -10.24
C VAL A 219 -17.53 2.09 -9.30
N GLU A 220 -17.69 0.79 -9.17
CA GLU A 220 -16.86 -0.05 -8.31
C GLU A 220 -15.92 -0.89 -9.16
N ALA A 221 -14.70 -1.08 -8.66
CA ALA A 221 -13.75 -2.01 -9.24
C ALA A 221 -13.25 -2.97 -8.16
N THR A 222 -13.21 -4.24 -8.52
CA THR A 222 -12.43 -5.27 -7.83
C THR A 222 -11.25 -5.62 -8.71
N TYR A 223 -10.02 -5.58 -8.21
CA TYR A 223 -8.83 -5.85 -9.03
C TYR A 223 -7.61 -6.21 -8.19
N THR A 224 -6.67 -6.96 -8.76
CA THR A 224 -5.33 -7.13 -8.17
C THR A 224 -4.33 -6.21 -8.84
N ALA A 225 -3.81 -5.22 -8.10
CA ALA A 225 -2.80 -4.28 -8.61
C ALA A 225 -1.37 -4.82 -8.45
N ARG A 226 -0.45 -4.33 -9.26
CA ARG A 226 1.00 -4.52 -9.09
C ARG A 226 1.71 -3.32 -8.48
N ALA A 227 1.03 -2.17 -8.41
CA ALA A 227 1.50 -0.99 -7.68
C ALA A 227 0.35 -0.36 -6.90
N THR A 228 0.43 -0.44 -5.57
CA THR A 228 -0.50 0.27 -4.68
C THR A 228 0.01 1.69 -4.47
N ARG A 229 -0.84 2.68 -4.73
CA ARG A 229 -0.52 4.09 -4.53
C ARG A 229 -0.78 4.46 -3.07
N LEU A 230 0.28 4.86 -2.38
CA LEU A 230 0.28 5.16 -0.94
C LEU A 230 -0.02 6.63 -0.63
N THR A 231 0.21 7.53 -1.59
CA THR A 231 -0.10 8.97 -1.48
C THR A 231 -1.03 9.39 -2.60
N VAL A 232 -2.03 10.24 -2.32
CA VAL A 232 -3.02 10.69 -3.33
C VAL A 232 -3.18 12.20 -3.39
N ASP A 233 -2.15 12.94 -2.99
CA ASP A 233 -2.19 14.39 -3.02
C ASP A 233 -2.07 14.92 -4.46
N SER A 234 -2.45 16.18 -4.62
CA SER A 234 -2.28 16.95 -5.85
C SER A 234 -0.82 17.36 -6.11
N VAL A 235 0.01 17.30 -5.06
CA VAL A 235 1.42 17.69 -5.09
C VAL A 235 2.31 16.47 -5.21
N SER A 236 3.47 16.63 -5.83
CA SER A 236 4.43 15.53 -5.95
C SER A 236 5.05 15.12 -4.62
N ASP A 237 4.98 13.82 -4.34
CA ASP A 237 5.56 13.18 -3.18
C ASP A 237 6.81 12.39 -3.58
N VAL A 238 7.92 12.59 -2.87
CA VAL A 238 9.24 12.07 -3.23
C VAL A 238 10.04 11.60 -2.02
N ALA A 239 11.16 10.93 -2.27
CA ALA A 239 12.13 10.48 -1.27
C ALA A 239 11.49 9.66 -0.15
N PRO A 240 10.82 8.54 -0.48
CA PRO A 240 10.18 7.75 0.55
C PRO A 240 11.19 7.02 1.45
N VAL A 241 10.81 6.88 2.71
CA VAL A 241 11.43 5.95 3.66
C VAL A 241 10.31 5.14 4.28
N ALA A 242 10.47 3.81 4.29
CA ALA A 242 9.44 2.93 4.78
C ALA A 242 10.03 1.75 5.56
N PHE A 243 9.27 1.26 6.53
CA PHE A 243 9.61 0.05 7.27
C PHE A 243 8.35 -0.55 7.88
N TRP A 244 8.40 -1.85 8.15
CA TRP A 244 7.39 -2.53 8.94
C TRP A 244 7.73 -2.47 10.43
N ASP A 245 6.79 -1.98 11.21
CA ASP A 245 6.76 -2.09 12.66
C ASP A 245 6.04 -3.39 13.03
N ARG A 246 6.74 -4.27 13.76
CA ARG A 246 6.23 -5.53 14.35
C ARG A 246 6.24 -5.49 15.88
N GLY A 247 6.07 -4.31 16.46
CA GLY A 247 6.02 -4.14 17.91
C GLY A 247 4.82 -4.86 18.55
N ILE A 248 4.90 -5.05 19.86
CA ILE A 248 3.75 -5.52 20.66
C ILE A 248 2.62 -4.50 20.51
N ASN A 249 1.40 -4.99 20.32
CA ASN A 249 0.24 -4.15 20.22
C ASN A 249 -0.03 -3.46 21.56
N PRO A 250 0.02 -2.11 21.63
CA PRO A 250 -0.14 -1.39 22.88
C PRO A 250 -1.56 -1.50 23.48
N ARG A 251 -2.55 -1.95 22.69
CA ARG A 251 -3.92 -2.21 23.18
C ARG A 251 -4.05 -3.55 23.88
N TYR A 252 -3.09 -4.45 23.71
CA TYR A 252 -3.06 -5.72 24.38
C TYR A 252 -2.56 -5.54 25.81
N ALA A 253 -3.45 -5.72 26.77
CA ALA A 253 -3.08 -5.93 28.15
C ALA A 253 -3.10 -7.44 28.40
N ALA A 254 -1.99 -7.99 28.87
CA ALA A 254 -1.91 -9.40 29.29
C ALA A 254 -2.70 -9.67 30.60
N ASP A 255 -3.33 -8.64 31.19
CA ASP A 255 -4.13 -8.78 32.40
C ASP A 255 -5.50 -9.40 32.06
N GLU A 256 -5.64 -10.68 32.40
CA GLU A 256 -6.81 -11.53 32.17
C GLU A 256 -8.09 -11.04 32.88
N THR A 257 -8.02 -10.02 33.73
CA THR A 257 -9.19 -9.50 34.48
C THR A 257 -10.13 -8.63 33.66
N VAL A 258 -9.70 -8.18 32.47
CA VAL A 258 -10.55 -7.49 31.50
C VAL A 258 -10.74 -8.43 30.32
N SER A 259 -11.96 -8.89 30.08
CA SER A 259 -12.30 -9.59 28.84
C SER A 259 -11.76 -8.77 27.67
N ASN A 260 -10.86 -9.35 26.87
CA ASN A 260 -10.17 -8.65 25.79
C ASN A 260 -11.14 -8.40 24.62
N PHE A 261 -12.19 -7.60 24.82
CA PHE A 261 -13.18 -7.19 23.80
C PHE A 261 -12.54 -6.45 22.61
N ARG A 262 -11.27 -6.06 22.74
CA ARG A 262 -10.45 -5.44 21.70
C ARG A 262 -9.83 -6.45 20.73
N PHE A 263 -9.90 -7.75 21.04
CA PHE A 263 -9.33 -8.80 20.20
C PHE A 263 -10.33 -9.95 20.05
N ALA A 264 -10.58 -10.35 18.81
CA ALA A 264 -11.18 -11.65 18.55
C ALA A 264 -10.07 -12.70 18.43
N PHE A 265 -10.31 -13.89 18.98
CA PHE A 265 -9.38 -15.02 18.99
C PHE A 265 -9.99 -16.21 18.22
N PRO A 266 -9.92 -16.22 16.88
CA PRO A 266 -10.62 -17.20 16.06
C PRO A 266 -10.13 -18.65 16.26
N ASN A 267 -8.86 -18.82 16.66
CA ASN A 267 -8.19 -20.12 16.78
C ASN A 267 -7.65 -20.40 18.21
N GLY A 268 -8.20 -19.75 19.24
CA GLY A 268 -7.77 -19.90 20.64
C GLY A 268 -6.79 -18.84 21.13
N ASN A 269 -6.31 -18.99 22.38
CA ASN A 269 -5.45 -18.02 23.07
C ASN A 269 -4.01 -18.05 22.51
N ASP A 270 -3.77 -17.43 21.36
CA ASP A 270 -2.41 -17.04 20.96
C ASP A 270 -2.06 -15.71 21.65
N PRO A 271 -1.08 -15.68 22.58
CA PRO A 271 -0.70 -14.47 23.31
C PRO A 271 0.06 -13.45 22.45
N GLU A 272 0.48 -13.81 21.23
CA GLU A 272 1.25 -12.92 20.37
C GLU A 272 0.36 -11.94 19.60
N THR A 273 0.03 -10.83 20.26
CA THR A 273 -0.62 -9.67 19.64
C THR A 273 0.43 -8.67 19.19
N PHE A 274 1.10 -8.96 18.08
CA PHE A 274 1.94 -7.96 17.41
C PHE A 274 1.05 -7.02 16.57
N THR A 275 1.59 -5.85 16.22
CA THR A 275 1.04 -5.04 15.14
C THR A 275 1.88 -5.23 13.90
N ASP A 276 1.30 -5.60 12.76
CA ASP A 276 1.95 -5.41 11.47
C ASP A 276 1.52 -4.06 10.90
N ARG A 277 2.37 -3.05 11.06
CA ARG A 277 2.12 -1.68 10.62
C ARG A 277 3.22 -1.21 9.68
N LEU A 278 2.84 -0.86 8.46
CA LEU A 278 3.74 -0.22 7.52
C LEU A 278 3.78 1.27 7.82
N TRP A 279 4.97 1.77 8.11
CA TRP A 279 5.26 3.20 8.18
C TRP A 279 5.82 3.67 6.85
N VAL A 280 5.30 4.79 6.37
CA VAL A 280 5.79 5.44 5.15
C VAL A 280 5.97 6.91 5.44
N PHE A 281 7.19 7.38 5.24
CA PHE A 281 7.60 8.77 5.30
C PHE A 281 7.92 9.24 3.90
N TRP A 282 7.68 10.51 3.59
CA TRP A 282 8.09 11.11 2.33
C TRP A 282 8.28 12.60 2.47
N ARG A 283 8.90 13.19 1.47
CA ARG A 283 9.06 14.63 1.32
C ARG A 283 8.03 15.17 0.34
N ARG A 284 7.44 16.30 0.70
CA ARG A 284 6.53 17.06 -0.15
C ARG A 284 6.97 18.52 -0.25
N PRO A 285 7.03 19.10 -1.46
CA PRO A 285 7.16 20.55 -1.62
C PRO A 285 5.95 21.29 -1.05
N GLY A 286 6.16 22.42 -0.38
CA GLY A 286 5.05 23.25 0.08
C GLY A 286 4.33 23.92 -1.09
N VAL A 287 2.99 23.92 -1.05
CA VAL A 287 2.13 24.55 -2.07
C VAL A 287 1.97 26.05 -1.80
N ASP A 288 1.62 26.39 -0.56
CA ASP A 288 1.32 27.77 -0.15
C ASP A 288 2.49 28.47 0.54
N LYS A 289 3.52 27.70 0.91
CA LYS A 289 4.74 28.20 1.54
C LYS A 289 5.94 27.59 0.85
N PRO A 290 6.94 28.40 0.46
CA PRO A 290 8.14 27.86 -0.14
C PRO A 290 8.90 27.00 0.88
N GLY A 291 9.37 25.84 0.45
CA GLY A 291 10.08 24.87 1.28
C GLY A 291 9.65 23.44 0.98
N THR A 292 10.19 22.49 1.72
CA THR A 292 9.78 21.08 1.71
C THR A 292 9.42 20.65 3.11
N GLY A 293 8.37 19.85 3.27
CA GLY A 293 7.97 19.24 4.53
C GLY A 293 8.19 17.73 4.51
N ILE A 294 8.29 17.14 5.70
CA ILE A 294 8.25 15.68 5.87
C ILE A 294 6.85 15.29 6.32
N HIS A 295 6.31 14.29 5.63
CA HIS A 295 4.99 13.74 5.87
C HIS A 295 5.13 12.25 6.19
N TYR A 296 4.14 11.72 6.88
CA TYR A 296 4.02 10.28 7.11
C TYR A 296 2.58 9.78 7.08
N SER A 297 2.44 8.50 6.78
CA SER A 297 1.22 7.72 6.96
C SER A 297 1.56 6.36 7.51
N THR A 298 0.57 5.74 8.15
CA THR A 298 0.66 4.34 8.55
C THR A 298 -0.40 3.52 7.85
N PHE A 299 -0.07 2.27 7.55
CA PHE A 299 -0.96 1.34 6.89
C PHE A 299 -0.99 0.02 7.65
N ARG A 300 -2.15 -0.62 7.68
CA ARG A 300 -2.34 -1.95 8.27
C ARG A 300 -3.26 -2.78 7.39
N TYR A 301 -3.07 -4.09 7.46
CA TYR A 301 -4.03 -5.03 6.88
C TYR A 301 -5.34 -4.94 7.66
N SER A 302 -6.42 -4.64 6.96
CA SER A 302 -7.71 -4.38 7.58
C SER A 302 -8.89 -4.60 6.64
N ILE A 303 -10.07 -4.73 7.23
CA ILE A 303 -11.34 -4.60 6.55
C ILE A 303 -12.14 -3.46 7.17
N ASP A 304 -12.73 -2.64 6.32
CA ASP A 304 -13.69 -1.61 6.71
C ASP A 304 -15.09 -2.22 6.76
N LEU A 305 -15.78 -2.01 7.87
CA LEU A 305 -17.17 -2.40 8.03
C LEU A 305 -18.06 -1.19 7.73
N ASP A 306 -19.20 -1.44 7.09
CA ASP A 306 -20.12 -0.37 6.73
C ASP A 306 -20.96 0.08 7.95
N MET A 307 -21.63 1.23 7.80
CA MET A 307 -22.48 1.79 8.86
C MET A 307 -23.73 0.96 9.14
N ALA A 308 -24.12 0.03 8.24
CA ALA A 308 -25.20 -0.90 8.49
C ALA A 308 -24.77 -2.04 9.43
N HIS A 309 -23.46 -2.26 9.58
CA HIS A 309 -22.86 -3.26 10.43
C HIS A 309 -21.88 -2.65 11.46
N PRO A 310 -22.36 -1.81 12.40
CA PRO A 310 -21.49 -1.15 13.36
C PRO A 310 -21.00 -2.09 14.45
N ILE A 311 -19.71 -2.00 14.79
CA ILE A 311 -19.17 -2.60 16.02
C ILE A 311 -19.59 -1.72 17.21
N LYS A 312 -20.37 -2.26 18.14
CA LYS A 312 -20.75 -1.56 19.38
C LYS A 312 -19.83 -1.97 20.53
N LYS A 313 -19.36 -0.97 21.29
CA LYS A 313 -18.76 -1.16 22.62
C LYS A 313 -19.90 -1.48 23.60
N SER A 314 -20.19 -2.75 23.84
CA SER A 314 -21.13 -3.16 24.90
C SER A 314 -20.64 -4.41 25.62
N ALA A 315 -20.41 -4.29 26.93
CA ALA A 315 -20.46 -5.43 27.83
C ALA A 315 -21.94 -5.67 28.20
N PRO A 316 -22.47 -6.90 28.15
CA PRO A 316 -21.81 -8.17 27.86
C PRO A 316 -21.97 -8.66 26.40
N SER A 317 -22.67 -7.93 25.54
CA SER A 317 -22.96 -8.34 24.16
C SER A 317 -22.27 -7.42 23.15
N CYS A 318 -21.09 -7.80 22.67
CA CYS A 318 -20.59 -7.26 21.40
C CYS A 318 -21.59 -7.66 20.29
N PRO A 319 -21.97 -6.79 19.34
CA PRO A 319 -22.84 -7.18 18.23
C PRO A 319 -22.14 -8.09 17.21
N ILE A 320 -20.80 -8.17 17.26
CA ILE A 320 -20.05 -9.23 16.56
C ILE A 320 -20.09 -10.47 17.45
N ASP A 321 -20.78 -11.49 16.96
CA ASP A 321 -20.87 -12.80 17.59
C ASP A 321 -19.61 -13.63 17.31
N SER A 322 -19.14 -13.57 16.06
CA SER A 322 -17.91 -14.25 15.64
C SER A 322 -17.32 -13.64 14.37
N ILE A 323 -16.01 -13.81 14.22
CA ILE A 323 -15.28 -13.55 12.98
C ILE A 323 -14.84 -14.90 12.44
N ILE A 324 -15.32 -15.26 11.25
CA ILE A 324 -15.08 -16.55 10.61
C ILE A 324 -14.23 -16.30 9.35
N CYS A 325 -13.19 -17.10 9.15
CA CYS A 325 -12.41 -17.09 7.92
C CYS A 325 -12.32 -18.52 7.43
N THR A 326 -12.82 -18.77 6.22
CA THR A 326 -12.85 -20.11 5.62
C THR A 326 -11.44 -20.69 5.47
N GLU A 327 -10.44 -19.84 5.24
CA GLU A 327 -9.02 -20.20 5.14
C GLU A 327 -8.30 -20.27 6.51
N GLY A 328 -9.00 -19.96 7.61
CA GLY A 328 -8.46 -19.85 8.95
C GLY A 328 -7.62 -18.58 9.20
N LEU A 329 -7.81 -17.95 10.36
CA LEU A 329 -7.03 -16.79 10.80
C LEU A 329 -5.90 -17.24 11.73
N LYS A 330 -4.65 -16.89 11.41
CA LYS A 330 -3.51 -17.41 12.17
C LYS A 330 -3.26 -16.67 13.48
N LYS A 331 -3.72 -15.42 13.58
CA LYS A 331 -3.42 -14.52 14.69
C LYS A 331 -4.69 -13.80 15.19
N PRO A 332 -4.66 -13.22 16.40
CA PRO A 332 -5.78 -12.45 16.91
C PRO A 332 -6.13 -11.26 16.00
N VAL A 333 -7.42 -10.98 15.87
CA VAL A 333 -7.94 -9.84 15.09
C VAL A 333 -8.20 -8.69 16.02
N GLU A 334 -7.56 -7.55 15.79
CA GLU A 334 -7.82 -6.34 16.59
C GLU A 334 -9.12 -5.68 16.12
N VAL A 335 -9.95 -5.31 17.09
CA VAL A 335 -11.26 -4.71 16.91
C VAL A 335 -11.19 -3.21 17.24
N ASP A 336 -11.51 -2.36 16.26
CA ASP A 336 -11.58 -0.91 16.43
C ASP A 336 -13.00 -0.41 16.13
N TRP A 337 -13.80 -0.32 17.20
CA TRP A 337 -15.19 0.14 17.12
C TRP A 337 -15.33 1.63 16.79
N ILE A 338 -14.30 2.45 17.02
CA ILE A 338 -14.36 3.88 16.70
C ILE A 338 -14.25 4.09 15.19
N LYS A 339 -13.36 3.33 14.54
CA LYS A 339 -13.18 3.39 13.09
C LYS A 339 -14.05 2.38 12.32
N ASN A 340 -14.85 1.59 13.04
CA ASN A 340 -15.63 0.47 12.49
C ASN A 340 -14.78 -0.47 11.61
N ARG A 341 -13.63 -0.89 12.16
CA ARG A 341 -12.58 -1.59 11.42
C ARG A 341 -12.05 -2.78 12.20
N LEU A 342 -11.67 -3.82 11.47
CA LEU A 342 -10.93 -4.96 11.99
C LEU A 342 -9.53 -4.97 11.39
N TYR A 343 -8.49 -5.14 12.22
CA TYR A 343 -7.11 -5.21 11.77
C TYR A 343 -6.56 -6.64 11.90
N PHE A 344 -5.79 -7.00 10.89
CA PHE A 344 -5.21 -8.32 10.72
C PHE A 344 -3.69 -8.22 10.62
N MET A 345 -3.04 -9.38 10.72
CA MET A 345 -1.62 -9.50 10.47
C MET A 345 -1.34 -9.69 8.98
N SER A 346 -0.08 -9.48 8.58
CA SER A 346 0.31 -9.57 7.18
C SER A 346 0.25 -11.00 6.63
N GLU A 347 0.14 -12.04 7.49
CA GLU A 347 -0.14 -13.43 7.09
C GLU A 347 -1.57 -13.63 6.55
N ASP A 348 -2.50 -12.74 6.90
CA ASP A 348 -3.91 -12.83 6.49
C ASP A 348 -4.22 -11.95 5.27
N ALA A 349 -3.20 -11.28 4.71
CA ALA A 349 -3.33 -10.44 3.52
C ALA A 349 -3.98 -11.21 2.35
N GLY A 350 -5.09 -10.68 1.84
CA GLY A 350 -5.82 -11.24 0.70
C GLY A 350 -6.82 -12.35 1.04
N LYS A 351 -6.89 -12.81 2.28
CA LYS A 351 -7.91 -13.76 2.70
C LYS A 351 -9.30 -13.10 2.69
N THR A 352 -10.30 -13.89 2.34
CA THR A 352 -11.71 -13.52 2.51
C THR A 352 -12.17 -13.89 3.92
N VAL A 353 -12.72 -12.92 4.64
CA VAL A 353 -13.23 -13.05 6.00
C VAL A 353 -14.73 -12.80 5.98
N GLU A 354 -15.48 -13.70 6.62
CA GLU A 354 -16.89 -13.56 6.91
C GLU A 354 -17.06 -13.01 8.33
N VAL A 355 -17.66 -11.83 8.45
CA VAL A 355 -17.98 -11.24 9.75
C VAL A 355 -19.45 -11.49 10.06
N ARG A 356 -19.72 -12.17 11.17
CA ARG A 356 -21.07 -12.53 11.59
C ARG A 356 -21.58 -11.59 12.68
N TYR A 357 -22.73 -10.99 12.42
CA TYR A 357 -23.43 -10.11 13.34
C TYR A 357 -24.69 -10.77 13.87
N ILE A 358 -24.99 -10.56 15.15
CA ILE A 358 -26.29 -10.86 15.73
C ILE A 358 -27.05 -9.55 15.92
N ASN A 359 -28.21 -9.44 15.29
CA ASN A 359 -29.10 -8.30 15.47
C ASN A 359 -29.83 -8.39 16.82
N THR A 360 -30.47 -7.30 17.25
CA THR A 360 -31.18 -7.24 18.54
C THR A 360 -32.37 -8.19 18.66
N SER A 361 -32.85 -8.76 17.54
CA SER A 361 -33.89 -9.79 17.49
C SER A 361 -33.34 -11.22 17.43
N GLY A 362 -32.01 -11.42 17.54
CA GLY A 362 -31.37 -12.74 17.47
C GLY A 362 -31.13 -13.26 16.05
N GLY A 363 -31.50 -12.50 15.02
CA GLY A 363 -31.21 -12.82 13.62
C GLY A 363 -29.74 -12.59 13.27
N ILE A 364 -29.21 -13.44 12.39
CA ILE A 364 -27.81 -13.42 11.98
C ILE A 364 -27.68 -12.76 10.61
N THR A 365 -26.73 -11.84 10.47
CA THR A 365 -26.31 -11.28 9.17
C THR A 365 -24.82 -11.48 8.99
N THR A 366 -24.39 -11.85 7.78
CA THR A 366 -22.99 -12.05 7.45
C THR A 366 -22.51 -11.04 6.42
N VAL A 367 -21.26 -10.64 6.55
CA VAL A 367 -20.60 -9.71 5.64
C VAL A 367 -19.25 -10.28 5.25
N GLU A 368 -19.08 -10.56 3.96
CA GLU A 368 -17.79 -10.97 3.41
C GLU A 368 -16.94 -9.74 3.04
N ARG A 369 -15.68 -9.76 3.47
CA ARG A 369 -14.69 -8.73 3.13
C ARG A 369 -13.34 -9.37 2.91
N LYS A 370 -12.54 -8.78 2.02
CA LYS A 370 -11.15 -9.21 1.79
C LYS A 370 -10.19 -8.35 2.59
N VAL A 371 -9.25 -8.99 3.29
CA VAL A 371 -8.21 -8.30 4.07
C VAL A 371 -7.26 -7.61 3.11
N ALA A 372 -7.16 -6.29 3.17
CA ALA A 372 -6.31 -5.49 2.29
C ALA A 372 -5.48 -4.47 3.08
N LEU A 373 -4.38 -3.98 2.49
CA LEU A 373 -3.57 -2.92 3.07
C LEU A 373 -4.31 -1.58 2.95
N ARG A 374 -4.60 -0.92 4.08
CA ARG A 374 -5.34 0.36 4.11
C ARG A 374 -4.69 1.37 5.04
N HIS A 375 -4.95 2.65 4.78
CA HIS A 375 -4.51 3.75 5.65
C HIS A 375 -5.09 3.59 7.05
N GLU A 376 -4.25 3.65 8.07
CA GLU A 376 -4.65 3.69 9.47
C GLU A 376 -4.57 5.12 10.04
N VAL A 377 -3.54 5.88 9.65
CA VAL A 377 -3.32 7.30 9.98
C VAL A 377 -2.89 8.08 8.73
N GLY A 378 -3.34 9.33 8.63
CA GLY A 378 -2.95 10.26 7.55
C GLY A 378 -3.50 9.82 6.19
N PRO A 379 -4.83 9.74 5.98
CA PRO A 379 -5.37 9.35 4.69
C PRO A 379 -4.98 10.37 3.61
N GLY A 380 -4.44 9.87 2.50
CA GLY A 380 -4.23 10.58 1.22
C GLY A 380 -3.25 11.75 1.17
N GLY A 381 -3.14 12.57 2.22
CA GLY A 381 -2.21 13.71 2.34
C GLY A 381 -1.12 13.54 3.41
N GLY A 382 -1.18 12.46 4.19
CA GLY A 382 -0.27 12.24 5.31
C GLY A 382 -0.46 13.20 6.48
N SER A 383 0.24 12.91 7.56
CA SER A 383 0.41 13.80 8.71
C SER A 383 1.78 14.46 8.62
N SER A 384 1.87 15.75 8.90
CA SER A 384 3.15 16.48 8.98
C SER A 384 3.63 16.55 10.44
N PHE A 385 4.95 16.58 10.64
CA PHE A 385 5.59 16.76 11.95
C PHE A 385 6.77 17.74 11.85
N GLY A 386 7.54 17.92 12.93
CA GLY A 386 8.77 18.71 12.90
C GLY A 386 8.57 20.21 13.12
N ASN A 387 7.58 20.61 13.94
CA ASN A 387 7.15 21.99 14.21
C ASN A 387 7.14 22.84 12.94
N LEU A 388 5.99 22.94 12.26
CA LEU A 388 5.80 23.74 11.04
C LEU A 388 6.36 25.15 11.23
N THR A 389 7.61 25.37 10.84
CA THR A 389 8.22 26.69 10.94
C THR A 389 7.56 27.57 9.89
N ARG A 390 7.43 28.87 10.18
CA ARG A 390 6.96 29.85 9.18
C ARG A 390 8.05 30.22 8.16
N LEU A 391 9.24 29.61 8.28
CA LEU A 391 10.42 29.90 7.48
C LEU A 391 10.49 28.98 6.28
N MET A 392 11.16 29.45 5.23
CA MET A 392 11.49 28.62 4.07
C MET A 392 12.56 27.61 4.48
N VAL A 393 12.16 26.36 4.67
CA VAL A 393 13.05 25.26 5.10
C VAL A 393 13.09 24.19 4.03
N ASN A 394 14.27 23.63 3.81
CA ASN A 394 14.44 22.44 2.99
C ASN A 394 14.71 21.26 3.92
N GLU A 395 13.67 20.46 4.12
CA GLU A 395 13.77 19.18 4.81
C GLU A 395 14.19 18.09 3.82
N GLY A 396 15.14 17.23 4.20
CA GLY A 396 15.70 16.20 3.34
C GLY A 396 16.33 15.04 4.11
N GLN A 397 16.83 14.05 3.35
CA GLN A 397 17.56 12.88 3.86
C GLN A 397 16.95 12.25 5.12
N VAL A 398 15.68 11.87 5.02
CA VAL A 398 14.96 11.26 6.12
C VAL A 398 15.55 9.88 6.41
N SER A 399 15.64 9.54 7.69
CA SER A 399 15.90 8.19 8.19
C SER A 399 14.97 7.95 9.37
N ALA A 400 14.28 6.82 9.38
CA ALA A 400 13.32 6.51 10.43
C ALA A 400 13.40 5.03 10.81
N PHE A 401 13.20 4.75 12.09
CA PHE A 401 13.14 3.39 12.61
C PHE A 401 12.28 3.32 13.87
N LYS A 402 11.72 2.13 14.10
CA LYS A 402 10.91 1.84 15.28
C LYS A 402 11.77 1.88 16.55
N ASP A 403 11.30 2.58 17.58
CA ASP A 403 11.91 2.49 18.92
C ASP A 403 11.73 1.05 19.47
N PRO A 404 12.81 0.38 19.92
CA PRO A 404 12.72 -1.00 20.39
C PRO A 404 12.02 -1.18 21.75
N TYR A 405 11.83 -0.10 22.52
CA TYR A 405 11.32 -0.14 23.89
C TYR A 405 9.96 0.53 24.04
N GLU A 406 9.66 1.53 23.22
CA GLU A 406 8.42 2.32 23.32
C GLU A 406 7.61 2.29 22.02
N ASN A 407 6.30 2.53 22.11
CA ASN A 407 5.43 2.65 20.95
C ASN A 407 5.56 4.04 20.26
N LYS A 408 6.77 4.33 19.79
CA LYS A 408 7.15 5.54 19.06
C LYS A 408 8.13 5.21 17.94
N VAL A 409 8.27 6.13 16.99
CA VAL A 409 9.24 6.05 15.89
C VAL A 409 10.21 7.19 16.02
N TRP A 410 11.50 6.90 15.94
CA TRP A 410 12.52 7.93 15.81
C TRP A 410 12.66 8.32 14.36
N VAL A 411 12.65 9.62 14.10
CA VAL A 411 12.87 10.18 12.78
C VAL A 411 14.02 11.17 12.86
N PHE A 412 15.00 11.00 11.98
CA PHE A 412 16.13 11.88 11.77
C PHE A 412 16.06 12.44 10.36
N TRP A 413 16.45 13.70 10.18
CA TRP A 413 16.46 14.33 8.86
C TRP A 413 17.44 15.49 8.81
N THR A 414 17.79 15.93 7.60
CA THR A 414 18.54 17.17 7.41
C THR A 414 17.60 18.33 7.17
N SER A 415 17.88 19.47 7.81
CA SER A 415 17.07 20.69 7.70
C SER A 415 17.94 21.92 7.53
N THR A 416 17.45 22.90 6.78
CA THR A 416 18.06 24.23 6.69
C THR A 416 17.47 25.25 7.66
N ARG A 417 16.68 24.81 8.65
CA ARG A 417 15.91 25.71 9.55
C ARG A 417 16.76 26.62 10.43
N SER A 418 18.03 26.28 10.66
CA SER A 418 19.03 27.10 11.37
C SER A 418 19.81 28.04 10.43
N GLY A 419 19.49 28.06 9.13
CA GLY A 419 20.24 28.79 8.10
C GLY A 419 21.35 27.96 7.43
N ASN A 420 21.77 26.86 8.06
CA ASN A 420 22.70 25.87 7.50
C ASN A 420 22.03 24.48 7.48
N THR A 421 22.56 23.55 6.67
CA THR A 421 22.11 22.15 6.66
C THR A 421 22.64 21.43 7.90
N ASP A 422 21.77 21.18 8.87
CA ASP A 422 22.07 20.44 10.11
C ASP A 422 21.16 19.20 10.25
N ILE A 423 21.52 18.30 11.16
CA ILE A 423 20.74 17.10 11.49
C ILE A 423 19.76 17.40 12.61
N TYR A 424 18.50 17.02 12.42
CA TYR A 424 17.40 17.15 13.37
C TYR A 424 16.79 15.79 13.66
N TYR A 425 16.12 15.69 14.80
CA TYR A 425 15.39 14.48 15.16
C TYR A 425 14.12 14.79 15.96
N GLU A 426 13.15 13.88 15.89
CA GLU A 426 11.91 13.89 16.65
C GLU A 426 11.46 12.45 16.87
N ALA A 427 10.78 12.20 18.00
CA ALA A 427 10.08 10.95 18.23
C ALA A 427 8.58 11.16 17.97
N ILE A 428 8.01 10.39 17.05
CA ILE A 428 6.60 10.45 16.70
C ILE A 428 5.86 9.29 17.38
N SER A 429 4.81 9.61 18.12
CA SER A 429 3.86 8.61 18.65
C SER A 429 2.45 9.02 18.26
N PRO A 430 1.98 8.62 17.06
CA PRO A 430 0.66 8.97 16.59
C PRO A 430 -0.39 8.41 17.53
N ARG A 431 -1.43 9.20 17.74
CA ARG A 431 -2.61 8.71 18.43
C ARG A 431 -3.40 7.78 17.50
N PHE A 432 -3.00 6.52 17.44
CA PHE A 432 -3.65 5.49 16.63
C PHE A 432 -5.11 5.25 17.03
N TYR A 433 -5.39 5.50 18.31
CA TYR A 433 -6.64 5.17 18.98
C TYR A 433 -7.27 6.43 19.58
N GLY A 434 -8.56 6.62 19.31
CA GLY A 434 -9.33 7.73 19.88
C GLY A 434 -9.31 7.72 21.42
N ALA A 435 -9.69 8.84 22.04
CA ALA A 435 -9.96 8.84 23.48
C ALA A 435 -11.11 7.85 23.75
N GLU A 436 -10.81 6.75 24.42
CA GLU A 436 -11.82 5.85 24.93
C GLU A 436 -12.42 6.50 26.17
N TYR A 437 -13.53 7.22 25.99
CA TYR A 437 -14.37 7.67 27.10
C TYR A 437 -15.22 6.51 27.65
#